data_AF-A0A955MQC5-F1
#
_entry.id   AF-A0A955MQC5-F1
#
_cell.length_a   1.000
_cell.length_b   1.000
_cell.length_c   1.000
_cell.angle_alpha   90.00
_cell.angle_beta   90.00
_cell.angle_gamma   90.00
#
_symmetry.space_group_name_H-M   'P 1'
#
loop_
_entity.id
_entity.type
_entity.pdbx_description
1 polymer ?
#
loop_
_entity_poly.entity_id
_entity_poly.type
_entity_poly.pdbx_seq_one_letter_code
_entity_poly.pdbx_strand_id
1 'polypeptide(L)'
;CEIILFQVLHDLELELPSVANANFIDVENGDRITCIPGDIQEGYDERLGEFLRTLAKLSRSRGIDYHLLNTQTPYQRVLQKYLLKRSAASR
;
A
#
# COMPACT_ATOMS: atom_id res chain seq x y z
N CYS A 1 11.79 -21.99 2.20
CA CYS A 1 11.41 -20.85 3.05
C CYS A 1 10.15 -20.22 2.49
N GLU A 2 9.15 -19.99 3.33
CA GLU A 2 7.97 -19.20 3.00
C GLU A 2 8.32 -17.72 3.23
N ILE A 3 8.06 -16.85 2.25
CA ILE A 3 8.31 -15.41 2.36
C ILE A 3 6.96 -14.71 2.36
N ILE A 4 6.77 -13.79 3.31
CA ILE A 4 5.56 -12.99 3.44
C ILE A 4 5.96 -11.52 3.30
N LEU A 5 5.25 -10.80 2.44
CA LEU A 5 5.47 -9.37 2.23
C LEU A 5 4.23 -8.60 2.66
N PHE A 6 4.38 -7.77 3.70
CA PHE A 6 3.37 -6.80 4.13
C PHE A 6 3.76 -5.43 3.60
N GLN A 7 2.97 -4.92 2.66
CA GLN A 7 3.07 -3.52 2.23
C GLN A 7 2.03 -2.72 3.01
N VAL A 8 2.49 -1.74 3.78
CA VAL A 8 1.64 -0.87 4.60
C VAL A 8 1.57 0.48 3.94
N LEU A 9 0.37 0.94 3.61
CA LEU A 9 0.13 2.27 3.04
C LEU A 9 -0.88 3.03 3.91
N HIS A 10 -0.69 4.33 4.05
CA HIS A 10 -1.69 5.19 4.63
C HIS A 10 -2.88 5.34 3.68
N ASP A 11 -4.07 5.58 4.23
CA ASP A 11 -5.28 5.71 3.40
C ASP A 11 -5.19 6.87 2.40
N LEU A 12 -4.61 7.99 2.83
CA LEU A 12 -4.32 9.14 1.95
C LEU A 12 -3.27 8.87 0.87
N GLU A 13 -2.49 7.79 1.00
CA GLU A 13 -1.60 7.31 -0.07
C GLU A 13 -2.33 6.36 -1.03
N LEU A 14 -3.39 5.69 -0.58
CA LEU A 14 -4.21 4.85 -1.46
C LEU A 14 -5.21 5.69 -2.27
N GLU A 15 -5.68 6.77 -1.68
CA GLU A 15 -6.63 7.70 -2.28
C GLU A 15 -6.19 9.13 -1.94
N LEU A 16 -5.67 9.85 -2.94
CA LEU A 16 -5.23 11.22 -2.72
C LEU A 16 -6.43 12.13 -2.36
N PRO A 17 -6.33 12.95 -1.30
CA PRO A 17 -7.42 13.81 -0.90
C PRO A 17 -7.62 14.95 -1.91
N SER A 18 -8.87 15.25 -2.27
CA SER A 18 -9.20 16.40 -3.11
C SER A 18 -9.12 17.71 -2.30
N VAL A 19 -7.90 18.23 -2.14
CA VAL A 19 -7.61 19.50 -1.47
C VAL A 19 -7.05 20.52 -2.44
N ALA A 20 -7.28 21.80 -2.16
CA ALA A 20 -6.86 22.90 -3.04
C ALA A 20 -5.32 23.09 -3.10
N ASN A 21 -4.60 22.62 -2.08
CA ASN A 21 -3.13 22.67 -2.02
C ASN A 21 -2.65 21.63 -1.01
N ALA A 22 -1.61 20.87 -1.37
CA ALA A 22 -0.88 20.03 -0.45
C ALA A 22 0.63 20.23 -0.58
N ASN A 23 1.31 20.14 0.56
CA ASN A 23 2.76 20.10 0.63
C ASN A 23 3.19 18.67 0.98
N PHE A 24 3.75 17.97 0.01
CA PHE A 24 4.39 16.68 0.22
C PHE A 24 5.81 16.94 0.75
N ILE A 25 6.14 16.30 1.86
CA ILE A 25 7.45 16.43 2.52
C ILE A 25 8.08 15.05 2.51
N ASP A 26 9.22 14.92 1.85
CA ASP A 26 10.06 13.74 1.89
C ASP A 26 10.67 13.63 3.31
N VAL A 27 10.52 12.46 3.94
CA VAL A 27 10.94 12.23 5.32
C VAL A 27 12.43 11.86 5.42
N GLU A 28 13.03 11.42 4.32
CA GLU A 28 14.42 11.01 4.20
C GLU A 28 15.36 12.21 4.04
N ASN A 29 14.94 13.25 3.29
CA ASN A 29 15.80 14.41 2.97
C ASN A 29 15.18 15.77 3.32
N GLY A 30 13.87 15.86 3.57
CA GLY A 30 13.15 17.11 3.86
C GLY A 30 12.72 17.92 2.63
N ASP A 31 12.87 17.39 1.42
CA ASP A 31 12.45 18.01 0.17
C ASP A 31 10.93 18.23 0.17
N ARG A 32 10.51 19.33 -0.46
CA ARG A 32 9.11 19.77 -0.45
C ARG A 32 8.60 19.88 -1.87
N ILE A 33 7.49 19.22 -2.14
CA ILE A 33 6.74 19.35 -3.38
C ILE A 33 5.39 19.97 -3.04
N THR A 34 5.16 21.18 -3.54
CA THR A 34 3.85 21.83 -3.48
C THR A 34 3.11 21.51 -4.76
N CYS A 35 1.95 20.88 -4.65
CA CYS A 35 1.07 20.63 -5.79
C CYS A 35 -0.40 20.70 -5.36
N ILE A 36 -1.28 20.67 -6.36
CA ILE A 36 -2.72 20.53 -6.17
C ILE A 36 -3.03 19.05 -6.36
N PRO A 37 -3.36 18.29 -5.29
CA PRO A 37 -3.60 16.85 -5.41
C PRO A 37 -4.66 16.48 -6.45
N GLY A 38 -5.71 17.31 -6.59
CA GLY A 38 -6.74 17.10 -7.60
C GLY A 38 -6.22 17.04 -9.04
N ASP A 39 -5.15 17.79 -9.36
CA ASP A 39 -4.58 17.83 -10.71
C ASP A 39 -3.74 16.58 -11.02
N ILE A 40 -3.23 15.89 -9.99
CA ILE A 40 -2.37 14.72 -10.13
C ILE A 40 -3.08 13.41 -9.77
N GLN A 41 -4.31 13.48 -9.26
CA GLN A 41 -5.03 12.34 -8.69
C GLN A 41 -5.14 11.19 -9.68
N GLU A 42 -5.64 11.46 -10.89
CA GLU A 42 -5.82 10.43 -11.93
C GLU A 42 -4.48 9.74 -12.27
N GLY A 43 -3.44 10.53 -12.57
CA GLY A 43 -2.13 9.99 -12.91
C GLY A 43 -1.44 9.27 -11.74
N TYR A 44 -1.72 9.68 -10.50
CA TYR A 44 -1.23 9.02 -9.30
C TYR A 44 -1.93 7.67 -9.11
N ASP A 45 -3.26 7.63 -9.19
CA ASP A 45 -4.07 6.41 -9.01
C ASP A 45 -3.72 5.36 -10.08
N GLU A 46 -3.50 5.79 -11.32
CA GLU A 46 -3.04 4.91 -12.40
C GLU A 46 -1.67 4.29 -12.10
N ARG A 47 -0.68 5.13 -11.74
CA ARG A 47 0.68 4.70 -11.45
C ARG A 47 0.77 3.83 -10.21
N LEU A 48 0.08 4.20 -9.13
CA LEU A 48 0.02 3.42 -7.91
C LEU A 48 -0.67 2.08 -8.18
N GLY A 49 -1.78 2.08 -8.91
CA GLY A 49 -2.47 0.87 -9.30
C GLY A 49 -1.57 -0.07 -10.12
N GLU A 50 -0.81 0.46 -11.08
CA GLU A 50 0.15 -0.32 -11.87
C GLU A 50 1.27 -0.89 -11.01
N PHE A 51 1.80 -0.08 -10.09
CA PHE A 51 2.82 -0.50 -9.14
C PHE A 51 2.35 -1.66 -8.25
N LEU A 52 1.16 -1.52 -7.64
CA LEU A 52 0.57 -2.55 -6.79
C LEU A 52 0.28 -3.84 -7.56
N ARG A 53 -0.25 -3.74 -8.79
CA ARG A 53 -0.47 -4.91 -9.66
C ARG A 53 0.84 -5.60 -10.01
N THR A 54 1.89 -4.83 -10.30
CA THR A 54 3.21 -5.34 -10.65
C THR A 54 3.83 -6.07 -9.45
N LEU A 55 3.81 -5.47 -8.26
CA LEU A 55 4.28 -6.10 -7.03
C LEU A 55 3.52 -7.38 -6.70
N ALA A 56 2.19 -7.36 -6.81
CA ALA A 56 1.36 -8.54 -6.58
C ALA A 56 1.71 -9.68 -7.55
N LYS A 57 1.89 -9.36 -8.84
CA LYS A 57 2.28 -10.32 -9.87
C LYS A 57 3.68 -10.91 -9.60
N LEU A 58 4.65 -10.06 -9.32
CA LEU A 58 6.04 -10.44 -9.03
C LEU A 58 6.17 -11.27 -7.75
N SER A 59 5.34 -10.98 -6.74
CA SER A 59 5.28 -11.72 -5.49
C SER A 59 4.71 -13.11 -5.74
N ARG A 60 3.56 -13.19 -6.44
CA ARG A 60 2.91 -14.45 -6.77
C ARG A 60 3.79 -15.36 -7.63
N SER A 61 4.49 -14.81 -8.62
CA SER A 61 5.40 -15.59 -9.48
C SER A 61 6.61 -16.15 -8.73
N ARG A 62 6.94 -15.60 -7.55
CA ARG A 62 8.05 -16.05 -6.69
C ARG A 62 7.58 -16.84 -5.47
N GLY A 63 6.28 -17.13 -5.35
CA GLY A 63 5.73 -17.81 -4.18
C GLY A 63 5.75 -16.96 -2.89
N ILE A 64 5.77 -15.64 -3.02
CA ILE A 64 5.70 -14.70 -1.88
C ILE A 64 4.22 -14.41 -1.57
N ASP A 65 3.82 -14.59 -0.32
CA ASP A 65 2.46 -14.22 0.13
C ASP A 65 2.41 -12.70 0.37
N TYR A 66 1.88 -11.98 -0.62
CA TYR A 66 1.78 -10.52 -0.61
C TYR A 66 0.47 -10.04 0.00
N HIS A 67 0.57 -9.12 0.95
CA HIS A 67 -0.56 -8.50 1.64
C HIS A 67 -0.41 -6.97 1.59
N LEU A 68 -1.37 -6.30 0.97
CA LEU A 68 -1.53 -4.86 1.06
C LEU A 68 -2.38 -4.50 2.29
N LEU A 69 -1.85 -3.63 3.14
CA LEU A 69 -2.46 -3.22 4.41
C LEU A 69 -2.68 -1.71 4.41
N ASN A 70 -3.86 -1.30 4.87
CA ASN A 70 -4.18 0.11 5.09
C ASN A 70 -4.03 0.43 6.59
N THR A 71 -3.33 1.52 6.94
CA THR A 71 -3.11 1.96 8.34
C THR A 71 -4.40 2.31 9.09
N GLN A 72 -5.51 2.60 8.40
CA GLN A 72 -6.82 2.76 9.05
C GLN A 72 -7.36 1.45 9.62
N THR A 73 -6.90 0.30 9.12
CA THR A 73 -7.29 -0.99 9.69
C THR A 73 -6.46 -1.29 10.94
N PRO A 74 -7.09 -1.56 12.10
CA PRO A 74 -6.35 -1.97 13.29
C PRO A 74 -5.48 -3.20 13.02
N TYR A 75 -4.20 -3.14 13.39
CA TYR A 75 -3.22 -4.18 13.10
C TYR A 75 -3.65 -5.56 13.65
N GLN A 76 -4.37 -5.60 14.78
CA GLN A 76 -4.85 -6.85 15.37
C GLN A 76 -5.79 -7.59 14.41
N ARG A 77 -6.66 -6.86 13.70
CA ARG A 77 -7.58 -7.44 12.71
C ARG A 77 -6.82 -8.04 11.52
N VAL A 78 -5.79 -7.34 11.07
CA VAL A 78 -4.92 -7.81 9.99
C VAL A 78 -4.18 -9.09 10.40
N LEU A 79 -3.54 -9.08 11.57
CA LEU A 79 -2.79 -10.23 12.07
C LEU A 79 -3.70 -11.43 12.31
N GLN A 80 -4.88 -11.23 12.89
CA GLN A 80 -5.85 -12.29 13.08
C GLN A 80 -6.25 -12.93 11.75
N LYS A 81 -6.58 -12.12 10.74
CA LYS A 81 -6.92 -12.61 9.39
C LYS A 81 -5.77 -13.41 8.77
N TYR A 82 -4.54 -12.94 8.92
CA TYR A 82 -3.34 -13.63 8.43
C TYR A 82 -3.13 -14.98 9.14
N LEU A 83 -3.19 -15.02 10.47
CA LEU A 83 -3.02 -16.24 11.26
C LEU A 83 -4.10 -17.28 10.96
N LEU A 84 -5.36 -16.85 10.79
CA LEU A 84 -6.46 -17.73 10.40
C LEU A 84 -6.21 -18.35 9.02
N LYS A 85 -5.83 -17.54 8.02
CA LYS A 85 -5.48 -18.01 6.66
C LYS A 85 -4.38 -19.09 6.70
N ARG A 86 -3.34 -18.88 7.51
CA ARG A 86 -2.23 -19.84 7.65
C ARG A 86 -2.66 -21.12 8.35
N SER A 87 -3.47 -21.03 9.40
CA SER A 87 -3.97 -22.21 10.12
C SER A 87 -4.89 -23.08 9.24
N ALA A 88 -5.64 -22.49 8.31
CA ALA A 88 -6.45 -23.21 7.34
C ALA A 88 -5.62 -23.88 6.24
N ALA A 89 -4.50 -23.28 5.84
CA ALA A 89 -3.59 -23.84 4.82
C ALA A 89 -2.69 -24.99 5.33
N SER A 90 -2.67 -25.23 6.65
CA SER A 90 -1.87 -26.28 7.29
C SER A 90 -2.67 -27.56 7.61
N ARG A 91 -3.90 -27.69 7.09
CA ARG A 91 -4.70 -28.93 7.05
C ARG A 91 -4.73 -29.47 5.63
#